data_AF-A0A2P4XPG6-F1
#
_entry.id   AF-A0A2P4XPG6-F1
#
_cell.length_a   1.000
_cell.length_b   1.000
_cell.length_c   1.000
_cell.angle_alpha   90.00
_cell.angle_beta   90.00
_cell.angle_gamma   90.00
#
_symmetry.space_group_name_H-M   'P 1'
#
loop_
_entity.id
_entity.type
_entity.pdbx_description
1 polymer ?
#
loop_
_entity_poly.entity_id
_entity_poly.type
_entity_poly.pdbx_seq_one_letter_code
_entity_poly.pdbx_strand_id
1 'polypeptide(L)'
;MKADLEPETVVEFLLLDLSDLNSIRTFADAFQAKFDRLDLLVNNGGVLVPHPTHTPDGLEMQFAVNHLGHFYLTYLLFDLLKSGDGPSRIVNVSSLSHRWVTMDLNTLARSKPNKKLYAKEYGRSKLANMLFTYELARRIAAAGLSKQVIVVAAHPGITSSDIAPKLLATYLPSWILGFIIKLADMLHIMQATERGALPSLFAATDASVRSGDYYGPDGFLEIRGKGSTKAKSSAASRSEENGAGLWKMSEDLTNCTFEVNK
;
A
#
# COMPACT_ATOMS: atom_id res chain seq x y z
N MET A 1 -9.49 -2.68 20.83
CA MET A 1 -9.11 -3.99 20.29
C MET A 1 -8.22 -4.66 21.34
N LYS A 2 -8.75 -5.55 22.17
CA LYS A 2 -7.94 -6.47 22.98
C LYS A 2 -7.94 -7.76 22.17
N ALA A 3 -6.92 -7.96 21.36
CA ALA A 3 -6.63 -9.30 20.87
C ALA A 3 -5.88 -9.99 22.02
N ASP A 4 -6.36 -11.14 22.46
CA ASP A 4 -5.59 -12.02 23.34
C ASP A 4 -4.46 -12.57 22.48
N LEU A 5 -3.30 -11.92 22.56
CA LEU A 5 -2.09 -12.37 21.88
C LEU A 5 -1.60 -13.64 22.55
N GLU A 6 -1.05 -14.57 21.77
CA GLU A 6 -0.37 -15.74 22.34
C GLU A 6 0.72 -15.27 23.31
N PRO A 7 0.94 -15.95 24.45
CA PRO A 7 1.80 -15.47 25.54
C PRO A 7 3.23 -15.08 25.14
N GLU A 8 3.76 -15.71 24.08
CA GLU A 8 5.09 -15.44 23.54
C GLU A 8 5.15 -14.26 22.53
N THR A 9 4.01 -13.68 22.16
CA THR A 9 3.97 -12.61 21.15
C THR A 9 4.47 -11.29 21.74
N VAL A 10 5.68 -10.88 21.34
CA VAL A 10 6.21 -9.56 21.66
C VAL A 10 5.72 -8.55 20.62
N VAL A 11 5.08 -7.47 21.09
CA VAL A 11 4.66 -6.34 20.25
C VAL A 11 5.40 -5.09 20.68
N GLU A 12 6.07 -4.46 19.73
CA GLU A 12 6.82 -3.22 19.95
C GLU A 12 6.29 -2.09 19.09
N PHE A 13 6.34 -0.88 19.64
CA PHE A 13 5.90 0.33 18.96
C PHE A 13 7.11 1.23 18.70
N LEU A 14 7.33 1.53 17.43
CA LEU A 14 8.29 2.53 16.98
C LEU A 14 7.53 3.63 16.25
N LEU A 15 7.90 4.89 16.51
CA LEU A 15 7.25 6.04 15.89
C LEU A 15 7.62 6.14 14.41
N LEU A 16 6.61 6.26 13.55
CA LEU A 16 6.77 6.41 12.11
C LEU A 16 5.71 7.36 11.55
N ASP A 17 6.12 8.51 11.07
CA ASP A 17 5.31 9.40 10.23
C ASP A 17 5.71 9.24 8.77
N LEU A 18 4.86 8.59 7.97
CA LEU A 18 5.09 8.35 6.55
C LEU A 18 5.04 9.63 5.69
N SER A 19 4.60 10.76 6.24
CA SER A 19 4.62 12.05 5.55
C SER A 19 5.94 12.81 5.69
N ASP A 20 6.86 12.33 6.54
CA ASP A 20 8.17 12.95 6.83
C ASP A 20 9.33 11.96 6.59
N LEU A 21 10.16 12.26 5.60
CA LEU A 21 11.34 11.43 5.25
C LEU A 21 12.35 11.31 6.41
N ASN A 22 12.47 12.32 7.28
CA ASN A 22 13.35 12.24 8.45
C ASN A 22 12.78 11.28 9.51
N SER A 23 11.46 11.28 9.71
CA SER A 23 10.80 10.30 10.58
C SER A 23 11.00 8.88 10.06
N ILE A 24 10.87 8.66 8.75
CA ILE A 24 11.09 7.35 8.13
C ILE A 24 12.54 6.88 8.32
N ARG A 25 13.53 7.77 8.10
CA ARG A 25 14.95 7.44 8.33
C ARG A 25 15.22 7.10 9.79
N THR A 26 14.73 7.92 10.71
CA THR A 26 14.88 7.70 12.16
C THR A 26 14.26 6.36 12.60
N PHE A 27 13.09 6.02 12.06
CA PHE A 27 12.47 4.71 12.29
C PHE A 27 13.35 3.56 11.78
N ALA A 28 13.86 3.67 10.55
CA ALA A 28 14.69 2.62 9.95
C ALA A 28 16.00 2.42 10.73
N ASP A 29 16.67 3.51 11.13
CA ASP A 29 17.89 3.45 11.93
C ASP A 29 17.63 2.79 13.30
N ALA A 30 16.53 3.17 13.98
CA ALA A 30 16.13 2.56 15.24
C ALA A 30 15.77 1.08 15.10
N PHE A 31 15.13 0.68 14.01
CA PHE A 31 14.81 -0.71 13.71
C PHE A 31 16.10 -1.52 13.47
N GLN A 32 16.99 -1.04 12.62
CA GLN A 32 18.27 -1.71 12.29
C GLN A 32 19.22 -1.79 13.48
N ALA A 33 19.18 -0.84 14.41
CA ALA A 33 19.95 -0.91 15.64
C ALA A 33 19.48 -2.05 16.58
N LYS A 34 18.24 -2.53 16.40
CA LYS A 34 17.62 -3.53 17.27
C LYS A 34 17.48 -4.91 16.64
N PHE A 35 17.25 -4.96 15.33
CA PHE A 35 16.97 -6.19 14.60
C PHE A 35 17.92 -6.34 13.41
N ASP A 36 18.49 -7.53 13.27
CA ASP A 36 19.42 -7.92 12.19
C ASP A 36 18.71 -8.62 11.02
N ARG A 37 17.38 -8.79 11.11
CA ARG A 37 16.55 -9.48 10.13
C ARG A 37 15.18 -8.82 9.99
N LEU A 38 14.67 -8.80 8.76
CA LEU A 38 13.28 -8.43 8.47
C LEU A 38 12.64 -9.46 7.54
N ASP A 39 11.79 -10.32 8.07
CA ASP A 39 11.13 -11.36 7.27
C ASP A 39 9.89 -10.83 6.53
N LEU A 40 9.13 -9.91 7.14
CA LEU A 40 7.88 -9.39 6.58
C LEU A 40 7.81 -7.86 6.73
N LEU A 41 7.70 -7.15 5.60
CA LEU A 41 7.38 -5.72 5.54
C LEU A 41 5.98 -5.53 4.96
N VAL A 42 5.03 -5.09 5.78
CA VAL A 42 3.66 -4.80 5.33
C VAL A 42 3.45 -3.30 5.23
N ASN A 43 3.54 -2.77 4.01
CA ASN A 43 3.29 -1.38 3.67
C ASN A 43 1.77 -1.10 3.67
N ASN A 44 1.18 -1.08 4.87
CA ASN A 44 -0.26 -0.89 5.11
C ASN A 44 -0.64 0.56 5.41
N GLY A 45 0.26 1.34 6.01
CA GLY A 45 -0.03 2.71 6.45
C GLY A 45 -0.58 3.57 5.31
N GLY A 46 -1.69 4.27 5.52
CA GLY A 46 -2.25 5.06 4.44
C GLY A 46 -3.36 6.00 4.86
N VAL A 47 -3.50 7.06 4.09
CA VAL A 47 -4.49 8.11 4.28
C VAL A 47 -5.38 8.26 3.05
N LEU A 48 -6.61 8.66 3.33
CA LEU A 48 -7.49 9.28 2.36
C LEU A 48 -7.92 10.63 2.91
N VAL A 49 -7.66 11.70 2.15
CA VAL A 49 -7.77 13.07 2.64
C VAL A 49 -8.85 13.85 1.85
N PRO A 50 -10.10 13.96 2.34
CA PRO A 50 -11.20 14.65 1.64
C PRO A 50 -11.00 16.17 1.52
N HIS A 51 -10.09 16.72 2.30
CA HIS A 51 -9.64 18.11 2.21
C HIS A 51 -8.18 18.09 1.76
N PRO A 52 -7.91 18.01 0.44
CA PRO A 52 -6.56 17.84 -0.07
C PRO A 52 -5.62 18.88 0.51
N THR A 53 -4.49 18.37 0.98
CA THR A 53 -3.38 19.13 1.54
C THR A 53 -2.09 18.60 0.94
N HIS A 54 -1.01 19.31 1.21
CA HIS A 54 0.34 18.92 0.79
C HIS A 54 1.23 18.79 2.02
N THR A 55 2.27 17.97 1.90
CA THR A 55 3.36 17.95 2.88
C THR A 55 4.06 19.32 2.91
N PRO A 56 4.90 19.62 3.92
CA PRO A 56 5.70 20.84 3.95
C PRO A 56 6.52 21.06 2.67
N ASP A 57 6.99 19.98 2.04
CA ASP A 57 7.75 20.01 0.78
C ASP A 57 6.88 20.17 -0.48
N GLY A 58 5.57 20.37 -0.30
CA GLY A 58 4.61 20.61 -1.37
C GLY A 58 4.26 19.35 -2.17
N LEU A 59 4.32 18.15 -1.56
CA LEU A 59 3.88 16.90 -2.18
C LEU A 59 2.42 16.61 -1.84
N GLU A 60 1.66 16.09 -2.80
CA GLU A 60 0.27 15.68 -2.56
C GLU A 60 0.24 14.62 -1.45
N MET A 61 -0.58 14.87 -0.42
CA MET A 61 -0.51 14.13 0.85
C MET A 61 -0.74 12.62 0.69
N GLN A 62 -1.66 12.20 -0.17
CA GLN A 62 -1.97 10.78 -0.34
C GLN A 62 -0.86 10.06 -1.11
N PHE A 63 -0.26 10.68 -2.12
CA PHE A 63 0.93 10.17 -2.79
C PHE A 63 2.13 10.09 -1.84
N ALA A 64 2.38 11.16 -1.08
CA ALA A 64 3.50 11.23 -0.14
C ALA A 64 3.42 10.10 0.89
N VAL A 65 2.26 9.94 1.54
CA VAL A 65 2.08 8.93 2.59
C VAL A 65 1.92 7.52 2.01
N ASN A 66 1.00 7.32 1.06
CA ASN A 66 0.60 5.97 0.66
C ASN A 66 1.64 5.26 -0.21
N HIS A 67 2.45 6.03 -0.95
CA HIS A 67 3.46 5.54 -1.89
C HIS A 67 4.87 5.99 -1.52
N LEU A 68 5.16 7.30 -1.50
CA LEU A 68 6.55 7.79 -1.41
C LEU A 68 7.23 7.39 -0.10
N GLY A 69 6.51 7.51 1.02
CA GLY A 69 7.02 7.11 2.33
C GLY A 69 7.31 5.61 2.40
N HIS A 70 6.44 4.78 1.83
CA HIS A 70 6.66 3.33 1.75
C HIS A 70 7.79 2.95 0.80
N PHE A 71 7.93 3.63 -0.34
CA PHE A 71 9.07 3.44 -1.25
C PHE A 71 10.38 3.68 -0.51
N TYR A 72 10.47 4.81 0.21
CA TYR A 72 11.67 5.18 0.95
C TYR A 72 11.95 4.25 2.14
N LEU A 73 10.91 3.85 2.88
CA LEU A 73 11.02 2.86 3.94
C LEU A 73 11.52 1.52 3.41
N THR A 74 10.97 1.07 2.28
CA THR A 74 11.38 -0.19 1.64
C THR A 74 12.83 -0.11 1.18
N TYR A 75 13.26 1.03 0.62
CA TYR A 75 14.65 1.29 0.25
C TYR A 75 15.58 1.17 1.47
N LEU A 76 15.28 1.86 2.57
CA LEU A 76 16.12 1.87 3.76
C LEU A 76 16.24 0.50 4.44
N LEU A 77 15.18 -0.33 4.37
CA LEU A 77 15.14 -1.65 4.99
C LEU A 77 15.49 -2.79 4.02
N PHE A 78 15.84 -2.49 2.76
CA PHE A 78 16.00 -3.51 1.72
C PHE A 78 17.14 -4.48 2.02
N ASP A 79 18.24 -4.00 2.61
CA ASP A 79 19.38 -4.86 2.95
C ASP A 79 19.01 -5.93 4.00
N LEU A 80 18.20 -5.57 5.01
CA LEU A 80 17.66 -6.53 5.98
C LEU A 80 16.68 -7.51 5.35
N LEU A 81 15.93 -7.07 4.33
CA LEU A 81 14.99 -7.93 3.60
C LEU A 81 15.74 -8.97 2.75
N LYS A 82 16.88 -8.63 2.15
CA LYS A 82 17.64 -9.55 1.29
C LYS A 82 18.68 -10.43 2.02
N SER A 83 18.96 -10.16 3.30
CA SER A 83 20.03 -10.84 4.05
C SER A 83 19.68 -12.25 4.56
N GLY A 84 18.40 -12.60 4.63
CA GLY A 84 17.95 -13.88 5.20
C GLY A 84 18.15 -15.11 4.31
N ASP A 85 18.10 -16.30 4.94
CA ASP A 85 18.23 -17.61 4.29
C ASP A 85 17.03 -18.05 3.44
N GLY A 86 15.94 -17.29 3.47
CA GLY A 86 14.69 -17.58 2.78
C GLY A 86 14.02 -16.29 2.31
N PRO A 87 12.93 -16.40 1.53
CA PRO A 87 12.32 -15.23 0.94
C PRO A 87 11.62 -14.40 2.01
N SER A 88 12.15 -13.21 2.31
CA SER A 88 11.37 -12.16 2.96
C SER A 88 10.23 -11.72 2.04
N ARG A 89 9.20 -11.08 2.61
CA ARG A 89 8.04 -10.61 1.86
C ARG A 89 7.75 -9.14 2.10
N ILE A 90 7.62 -8.41 1.01
CA ILE A 90 7.12 -7.04 0.98
C ILE A 90 5.68 -7.09 0.48
N VAL A 91 4.72 -6.66 1.31
CA VAL A 91 3.30 -6.60 0.97
C VAL A 91 2.86 -5.14 0.87
N ASN A 92 2.58 -4.68 -0.35
CA ASN A 92 2.06 -3.34 -0.60
C ASN A 92 0.53 -3.33 -0.60
N VAL A 93 -0.08 -2.63 0.35
CA VAL A 93 -1.54 -2.56 0.44
C VAL A 93 -2.08 -1.50 -0.53
N SER A 94 -2.76 -1.97 -1.57
CA SER A 94 -3.46 -1.17 -2.56
C SER A 94 -4.98 -1.10 -2.24
N SER A 95 -5.79 -0.76 -3.23
CA SER A 95 -7.25 -0.65 -3.15
C SER A 95 -7.87 -0.94 -4.51
N LEU A 96 -9.13 -1.37 -4.53
CA LEU A 96 -9.94 -1.40 -5.76
C LEU A 96 -9.92 -0.05 -6.50
N SER A 97 -9.73 1.07 -5.78
CA SER A 97 -9.60 2.42 -6.33
C SER A 97 -8.57 2.59 -7.45
N HIS A 98 -7.52 1.77 -7.47
CA HIS A 98 -6.52 1.82 -8.54
C HIS A 98 -7.08 1.48 -9.93
N ARG A 99 -8.23 0.79 -10.00
CA ARG A 99 -8.83 0.32 -11.26
C ARG A 99 -9.50 1.43 -12.07
N TRP A 100 -9.90 2.51 -11.41
CA TRP A 100 -10.71 3.58 -12.02
C TRP A 100 -9.92 4.84 -12.35
N VAL A 101 -8.59 4.75 -12.32
CA VAL A 101 -7.70 5.87 -12.62
C VAL A 101 -6.62 5.47 -13.62
N THR A 102 -6.07 6.47 -14.29
CA THR A 102 -4.85 6.36 -15.09
C THR A 102 -3.69 7.03 -14.35
N MET A 103 -2.47 6.64 -14.72
CA MET A 103 -1.28 7.31 -14.21
C MET A 103 -0.96 8.53 -15.08
N ASP A 104 -0.58 9.62 -14.42
CA ASP A 104 0.01 10.81 -15.05
C ASP A 104 1.12 11.27 -14.12
N LEU A 105 2.37 10.99 -14.47
CA LEU A 105 3.50 11.29 -13.60
C LEU A 105 3.71 12.81 -13.44
N ASN A 106 3.34 13.62 -14.42
CA ASN A 106 3.56 15.07 -14.37
C ASN A 106 2.76 15.76 -13.26
N THR A 107 1.62 15.19 -12.89
CA THR A 107 0.74 15.78 -11.87
C THR A 107 0.67 14.97 -10.59
N LEU A 108 1.18 13.73 -10.55
CA LEU A 108 1.00 12.81 -9.42
C LEU A 108 1.52 13.40 -8.10
N ALA A 109 2.78 13.83 -8.08
CA ALA A 109 3.43 14.27 -6.85
C ALA A 109 2.99 15.66 -6.38
N ARG A 110 2.49 16.52 -7.28
CA ARG A 110 2.22 17.94 -7.00
C ARG A 110 0.89 18.40 -7.61
N SER A 111 -0.13 17.55 -7.60
CA SER A 111 -1.46 17.93 -8.09
C SER A 111 -2.01 19.10 -7.25
N LYS A 112 -2.74 20.02 -7.88
CA LYS A 112 -3.32 21.16 -7.15
C LYS A 112 -4.41 20.66 -6.18
N PRO A 113 -4.48 21.17 -4.94
CA PRO A 113 -5.54 20.81 -4.01
C PRO A 113 -6.92 21.00 -4.63
N ASN A 114 -7.69 19.93 -4.74
CA ASN A 114 -9.04 19.99 -5.30
C ASN A 114 -9.96 19.00 -4.61
N LYS A 115 -10.91 19.51 -3.82
CA LYS A 115 -11.90 18.73 -3.07
C LYS A 115 -12.81 17.86 -3.96
N LYS A 116 -12.84 18.07 -5.28
CA LYS A 116 -13.56 17.21 -6.22
C LYS A 116 -12.71 16.03 -6.73
N LEU A 117 -11.39 16.08 -6.53
CA LEU A 117 -10.44 15.11 -7.08
C LEU A 117 -9.75 14.24 -6.02
N TYR A 118 -9.96 14.45 -4.71
CA TYR A 118 -9.25 13.67 -3.68
C TYR A 118 -9.40 12.15 -3.84
N ALA A 119 -10.58 11.68 -4.26
CA ALA A 119 -10.84 10.27 -4.53
C ALA A 119 -10.00 9.74 -5.72
N LYS A 120 -9.82 10.58 -6.75
CA LYS A 120 -8.95 10.30 -7.89
C LYS A 120 -7.49 10.26 -7.45
N GLU A 121 -7.03 11.23 -6.67
CA GLU A 121 -5.64 11.25 -6.16
C GLU A 121 -5.38 10.06 -5.21
N TYR A 122 -6.36 9.66 -4.40
CA TYR A 122 -6.30 8.41 -3.64
C TYR A 122 -6.12 7.21 -4.56
N GLY A 123 -6.98 7.08 -5.58
CA GLY A 123 -6.87 6.02 -6.59
C GLY A 123 -5.50 6.00 -7.26
N ARG A 124 -4.93 7.17 -7.59
CA ARG A 124 -3.60 7.30 -8.19
C ARG A 124 -2.48 6.89 -7.23
N SER A 125 -2.58 7.24 -5.94
CA SER A 125 -1.65 6.76 -4.93
C SER A 125 -1.70 5.23 -4.79
N LYS A 126 -2.89 4.62 -4.87
CA LYS A 126 -3.05 3.16 -4.82
C LYS A 126 -2.64 2.47 -6.13
N LEU A 127 -2.75 3.15 -7.28
CA LEU A 127 -2.15 2.71 -8.53
C LEU A 127 -0.62 2.77 -8.47
N ALA A 128 -0.04 3.78 -7.81
CA ALA A 128 1.40 3.87 -7.57
C ALA A 128 1.91 2.67 -6.76
N ASN A 129 1.19 2.24 -5.72
CA ASN A 129 1.52 1.02 -4.96
C ASN A 129 1.54 -0.25 -5.84
N MET A 130 0.62 -0.36 -6.81
CA MET A 130 0.62 -1.49 -7.75
C MET A 130 1.80 -1.42 -8.73
N LEU A 131 2.06 -0.24 -9.31
CA LEU A 131 3.20 -0.03 -10.20
C LEU A 131 4.52 -0.31 -9.49
N PHE A 132 4.67 0.16 -8.25
CA PHE A 132 5.82 -0.11 -7.39
C PHE A 132 6.01 -1.61 -7.15
N THR A 133 4.93 -2.33 -6.83
CA THR A 133 4.96 -3.79 -6.64
C THR A 133 5.51 -4.50 -7.87
N TYR A 134 4.96 -4.21 -9.05
CA TYR A 134 5.38 -4.87 -10.28
C TYR A 134 6.79 -4.47 -10.73
N GLU A 135 7.16 -3.20 -10.55
CA GLU A 135 8.50 -2.72 -10.88
C GLU A 135 9.55 -3.31 -9.94
N LEU A 136 9.30 -3.32 -8.63
CA LEU A 136 10.19 -3.98 -7.66
C LEU A 136 10.32 -5.48 -7.95
N ALA A 137 9.22 -6.15 -8.35
CA ALA A 137 9.26 -7.57 -8.72
C ALA A 137 10.19 -7.81 -9.92
N ARG A 138 10.09 -6.98 -10.97
CA ARG A 138 10.97 -7.03 -12.14
C ARG A 138 12.43 -6.80 -11.75
N ARG A 139 12.71 -5.81 -10.91
CA ARG A 139 14.07 -5.47 -10.45
C ARG A 139 14.69 -6.58 -9.59
N ILE A 140 13.92 -7.14 -8.65
CA ILE A 140 14.35 -8.30 -7.85
C ILE A 140 14.70 -9.50 -8.75
N ALA A 141 13.88 -9.77 -9.76
CA ALA A 141 14.13 -10.85 -10.71
C ALA A 141 15.40 -10.59 -11.53
N ALA A 142 15.57 -9.38 -12.07
CA ALA A 142 16.75 -8.99 -12.83
C ALA A 142 18.04 -9.04 -11.99
N ALA A 143 17.96 -8.74 -10.70
CA ALA A 143 19.07 -8.85 -9.75
C ALA A 143 19.39 -10.30 -9.34
N GLY A 144 18.54 -11.27 -9.69
CA GLY A 144 18.67 -12.65 -9.24
C GLY A 144 18.40 -12.83 -7.74
N LEU A 145 17.56 -11.97 -7.15
CA LEU A 145 17.15 -11.97 -5.74
C LEU A 145 15.82 -12.68 -5.48
N SER A 146 15.24 -13.35 -6.48
CA SER A 146 13.90 -13.98 -6.35
C SER A 146 13.81 -15.10 -5.31
N LYS A 147 14.95 -15.59 -4.79
CA LYS A 147 14.99 -16.53 -3.66
C LYS A 147 15.02 -15.85 -2.30
N GLN A 148 15.44 -14.58 -2.25
CA GLN A 148 15.65 -13.78 -1.04
C GLN A 148 14.48 -12.85 -0.76
N VAL A 149 13.81 -12.33 -1.79
CA VAL A 149 12.73 -11.36 -1.62
C VAL A 149 11.57 -11.66 -2.56
N ILE A 150 10.37 -11.68 -2.00
CA ILE A 150 9.10 -11.72 -2.71
C ILE A 150 8.40 -10.37 -2.48
N VAL A 151 7.95 -9.71 -3.54
CA VAL A 151 7.11 -8.51 -3.42
C VAL A 151 5.75 -8.78 -4.01
N VAL A 152 4.71 -8.44 -3.27
CA VAL A 152 3.32 -8.69 -3.63
C VAL A 152 2.43 -7.53 -3.22
N ALA A 153 1.24 -7.47 -3.79
CA ALA A 153 0.22 -6.52 -3.40
C ALA A 153 -1.00 -7.22 -2.82
N ALA A 154 -1.73 -6.51 -1.97
CA ALA A 154 -3.02 -6.95 -1.48
C ALA A 154 -4.00 -5.78 -1.44
N HIS A 155 -5.31 -6.06 -1.43
CA HIS A 155 -6.31 -5.06 -1.07
C HIS A 155 -7.35 -5.63 -0.11
N PRO A 156 -7.87 -4.82 0.81
CA PRO A 156 -8.76 -5.31 1.85
C PRO A 156 -10.23 -5.34 1.40
N GLY A 157 -10.52 -5.28 0.09
CA GLY A 157 -11.89 -5.04 -0.40
C GLY A 157 -12.47 -3.68 0.04
N ILE A 158 -13.77 -3.65 0.33
CA ILE A 158 -14.46 -2.52 0.96
C ILE A 158 -14.63 -2.82 2.46
N THR A 159 -13.71 -2.32 3.27
CA THR A 159 -13.80 -2.41 4.73
C THR A 159 -14.62 -1.27 5.31
N SER A 160 -15.22 -1.48 6.47
CA SER A 160 -15.79 -0.43 7.34
C SER A 160 -14.71 0.47 7.96
N SER A 161 -13.68 0.83 7.19
CA SER A 161 -12.73 1.87 7.53
C SER A 161 -13.30 3.24 7.16
N ASP A 162 -12.77 4.30 7.77
CA ASP A 162 -13.19 5.69 7.52
C ASP A 162 -13.07 6.14 6.05
N ILE A 163 -12.42 5.35 5.19
CA ILE A 163 -12.07 5.66 3.80
C ILE A 163 -13.28 5.53 2.85
N ALA A 164 -14.09 4.48 3.00
CA ALA A 164 -15.22 4.22 2.09
C ALA A 164 -16.38 5.25 2.22
N PRO A 165 -16.82 5.63 3.43
CA PRO A 165 -17.76 6.74 3.63
C PRO A 165 -17.26 8.06 3.03
N LYS A 166 -15.95 8.34 3.18
CA LYS A 166 -15.31 9.54 2.62
C LYS A 166 -15.27 9.51 1.09
N LEU A 167 -15.04 8.38 0.44
CA LEU A 167 -15.07 8.28 -1.03
C LEU A 167 -16.46 8.58 -1.61
N LEU A 168 -17.50 8.03 -1.00
CA LEU A 168 -18.89 8.19 -1.46
C LEU A 168 -19.41 9.62 -1.25
N ALA A 169 -18.92 10.34 -0.22
CA ALA A 169 -19.22 11.76 0.01
C ALA A 169 -18.80 12.69 -1.14
N THR A 170 -17.87 12.28 -2.01
CA THR A 170 -17.44 13.06 -3.18
C THR A 170 -18.56 13.22 -4.21
N TYR A 171 -19.41 12.19 -4.33
CA TYR A 171 -20.34 12.05 -5.46
C TYR A 171 -21.80 12.17 -5.05
N LEU A 172 -22.09 12.17 -3.74
CA LEU A 172 -23.45 12.06 -3.23
C LEU A 172 -23.73 13.13 -2.15
N PRO A 173 -24.89 13.80 -2.19
CA PRO A 173 -25.39 14.63 -1.10
C PRO A 173 -25.44 13.84 0.21
N SER A 174 -25.15 14.50 1.35
CA SER A 174 -25.01 13.86 2.67
C SER A 174 -26.20 13.01 3.11
N TRP A 175 -27.42 13.32 2.66
CA TRP A 175 -28.62 12.53 2.97
C TRP A 175 -28.71 11.23 2.14
N ILE A 176 -28.25 11.23 0.88
CA ILE A 176 -28.15 10.04 0.03
C ILE A 176 -26.99 9.15 0.48
N LEU A 177 -25.88 9.78 0.87
CA LEU A 177 -24.74 9.10 1.47
C LEU A 177 -25.14 8.41 2.79
N GLY A 178 -25.85 9.11 3.67
CA GLY A 178 -26.36 8.54 4.91
C GLY A 178 -27.29 7.35 4.67
N PHE A 179 -28.14 7.42 3.63
CA PHE A 179 -28.99 6.31 3.21
C PHE A 179 -28.19 5.13 2.64
N ILE A 180 -27.18 5.35 1.80
CA ILE A 180 -26.34 4.29 1.21
C ILE A 180 -25.43 3.65 2.25
N ILE A 181 -24.85 4.41 3.18
CA ILE A 181 -24.06 3.85 4.29
C ILE A 181 -24.97 3.01 5.19
N LYS A 182 -26.14 3.54 5.57
CA LYS A 182 -27.12 2.80 6.38
C LYS A 182 -27.66 1.57 5.67
N LEU A 183 -27.83 1.63 4.35
CA LEU A 183 -28.25 0.50 3.51
C LEU A 183 -27.11 -0.51 3.31
N ALA A 184 -25.86 -0.08 3.15
CA ALA A 184 -24.70 -0.94 3.04
C ALA A 184 -24.37 -1.64 4.36
N ASP A 185 -24.59 -0.97 5.49
CA ASP A 185 -24.50 -1.52 6.84
C ASP A 185 -25.66 -2.51 7.10
N MET A 186 -26.91 -2.11 6.80
CA MET A 186 -28.11 -2.97 6.91
C MET A 186 -28.06 -4.21 5.98
N LEU A 187 -27.41 -4.10 4.81
CA LEU A 187 -27.19 -5.21 3.87
C LEU A 187 -25.85 -5.95 4.09
N HIS A 188 -25.10 -5.61 5.14
CA HIS A 188 -23.81 -6.20 5.52
C HIS A 188 -22.70 -6.12 4.45
N ILE A 189 -22.77 -5.17 3.51
CA ILE A 189 -21.87 -5.05 2.34
C ILE A 189 -20.43 -4.70 2.76
N MET A 190 -20.23 -4.01 3.89
CA MET A 190 -18.90 -3.70 4.44
C MET A 190 -18.36 -4.90 5.24
N GLN A 191 -17.09 -5.25 5.04
CA GLN A 191 -16.47 -6.32 5.82
C GLN A 191 -15.73 -5.79 7.05
N ALA A 192 -15.82 -6.56 8.15
CA ALA A 192 -15.11 -6.31 9.39
C ALA A 192 -13.60 -6.17 9.14
N THR A 193 -12.91 -5.33 9.91
CA THR A 193 -11.48 -5.03 9.74
C THR A 193 -10.63 -6.29 9.77
N GLU A 194 -10.99 -7.27 10.59
CA GLU A 194 -10.31 -8.57 10.69
C GLU A 194 -10.38 -9.33 9.36
N ARG A 195 -11.53 -9.30 8.68
CA ARG A 195 -11.67 -9.89 7.34
C ARG A 195 -10.93 -9.08 6.28
N GLY A 196 -10.86 -7.76 6.45
CA GLY A 196 -10.04 -6.87 5.63
C GLY A 196 -8.55 -7.18 5.69
N ALA A 197 -8.07 -7.74 6.81
CA ALA A 197 -6.67 -8.13 6.96
C ALA A 197 -6.31 -9.44 6.24
N LEU A 198 -7.29 -10.32 5.96
CA LEU A 198 -7.05 -11.65 5.40
C LEU A 198 -6.26 -11.64 4.08
N PRO A 199 -6.52 -10.74 3.10
CA PRO A 199 -5.71 -10.72 1.88
C PRO A 199 -4.25 -10.35 2.11
N SER A 200 -3.98 -9.41 3.02
CA SER A 200 -2.62 -9.00 3.38
C SER A 200 -1.90 -10.10 4.16
N LEU A 201 -2.60 -10.78 5.09
CA LEU A 201 -2.07 -11.95 5.80
C LEU A 201 -1.75 -13.08 4.83
N PHE A 202 -2.68 -13.42 3.94
CA PHE A 202 -2.46 -14.44 2.91
C PHE A 202 -1.22 -14.11 2.06
N ALA A 203 -1.12 -12.88 1.57
CA ALA A 203 0.04 -12.42 0.81
C ALA A 203 1.35 -12.50 1.62
N ALA A 204 1.29 -12.18 2.92
CA ALA A 204 2.44 -12.22 3.82
C ALA A 204 2.87 -13.63 4.22
N THR A 205 1.96 -14.61 4.34
CA THR A 205 2.29 -15.87 5.02
C THR A 205 2.06 -17.14 4.20
N ASP A 206 1.23 -17.13 3.15
CA ASP A 206 0.91 -18.35 2.42
C ASP A 206 2.05 -18.80 1.50
N ALA A 207 2.45 -20.07 1.58
CA ALA A 207 3.60 -20.61 0.84
C ALA A 207 3.42 -20.61 -0.69
N SER A 208 2.19 -20.52 -1.20
CA SER A 208 1.89 -20.51 -2.64
C SER A 208 2.14 -19.17 -3.32
N VAL A 209 2.33 -18.10 -2.53
CA VAL A 209 2.50 -16.73 -3.01
C VAL A 209 3.77 -16.57 -3.82
N ARG A 210 3.67 -15.89 -4.97
CA ARG A 210 4.80 -15.59 -5.85
C ARG A 210 4.98 -14.08 -6.01
N SER A 211 6.23 -13.67 -6.23
CA SER A 211 6.55 -12.26 -6.49
C SER A 211 5.78 -11.73 -7.69
N GLY A 212 5.22 -10.53 -7.57
CA GLY A 212 4.30 -9.93 -8.54
C GLY A 212 2.84 -10.38 -8.40
N ASP A 213 2.48 -11.19 -7.41
CA ASP A 213 1.08 -11.55 -7.18
C ASP A 213 0.29 -10.39 -6.53
N TYR A 214 -1.03 -10.41 -6.76
CA TYR A 214 -1.99 -9.47 -6.19
C TYR A 214 -3.15 -10.25 -5.58
N TYR A 215 -3.51 -9.94 -4.33
CA TYR A 215 -4.53 -10.67 -3.58
C TYR A 215 -5.67 -9.77 -3.10
N GLY A 216 -6.86 -10.35 -3.02
CA GLY A 216 -8.07 -9.68 -2.59
C GLY A 216 -9.07 -10.64 -1.96
N PRO A 217 -10.19 -10.14 -1.44
CA PRO A 217 -11.24 -10.99 -0.92
C PRO A 217 -11.77 -11.96 -1.99
N ASP A 218 -12.11 -13.18 -1.58
CA ASP A 218 -12.55 -14.27 -2.46
C ASP A 218 -14.01 -14.18 -2.94
N GLY A 219 -14.78 -13.19 -2.47
CA GLY A 219 -16.19 -13.03 -2.83
C GLY A 219 -16.42 -12.19 -4.09
N PHE A 220 -17.70 -11.91 -4.33
CA PHE A 220 -18.16 -11.24 -5.55
C PHE A 220 -17.45 -9.90 -5.79
N LEU A 221 -16.89 -9.74 -7.00
CA LEU A 221 -16.13 -8.57 -7.44
C LEU A 221 -14.96 -8.17 -6.51
N GLU A 222 -14.50 -9.10 -5.67
CA GLU A 222 -13.42 -8.87 -4.70
C GLU A 222 -13.78 -7.76 -3.69
N ILE A 223 -15.08 -7.48 -3.49
CA ILE A 223 -15.56 -6.44 -2.57
C ILE A 223 -15.44 -6.89 -1.11
N ARG A 224 -15.77 -8.15 -0.84
CA ARG A 224 -15.71 -8.78 0.49
C ARG A 224 -15.55 -10.29 0.33
N GLY A 225 -15.13 -10.99 1.38
CA GLY A 225 -14.88 -12.42 1.31
C GLY A 225 -14.83 -13.09 2.68
N LYS A 226 -14.76 -14.43 2.68
CA LYS A 226 -14.41 -15.22 3.87
C LYS A 226 -12.93 -15.61 3.88
N GLY A 227 -12.29 -15.56 2.73
CA GLY A 227 -10.85 -15.81 2.55
C GLY A 227 -10.22 -14.82 1.58
N SER A 228 -9.07 -15.21 1.05
CA SER A 228 -8.29 -14.46 0.07
C SER A 228 -8.12 -15.29 -1.20
N THR A 229 -8.08 -14.62 -2.35
CA THR A 229 -7.77 -15.21 -3.64
C THR A 229 -6.93 -14.27 -4.48
N LYS A 230 -6.34 -14.81 -5.56
CA LYS A 230 -5.60 -14.01 -6.52
C LYS A 230 -6.56 -13.06 -7.24
N ALA A 231 -6.30 -11.76 -7.07
CA ALA A 231 -7.10 -10.67 -7.58
C ALA A 231 -6.60 -10.21 -8.97
N LYS A 232 -7.48 -9.53 -9.72
CA LYS A 232 -7.11 -8.94 -11.01
C LYS A 232 -6.70 -7.47 -10.86
N SER A 233 -5.57 -7.06 -11.41
CA SER A 233 -5.17 -5.65 -11.44
C SER A 233 -5.51 -4.97 -12.77
N SER A 234 -5.54 -3.63 -12.78
CA SER A 234 -5.84 -2.86 -13.99
C SER A 234 -4.72 -2.94 -15.03
N ALA A 235 -5.03 -2.74 -16.32
CA ALA A 235 -4.00 -2.64 -17.36
C ALA A 235 -2.98 -1.52 -17.06
N ALA A 236 -3.46 -0.37 -16.57
CA ALA A 236 -2.62 0.76 -16.18
C ALA A 236 -1.57 0.37 -15.12
N SER A 237 -1.92 -0.52 -14.20
CA SER A 237 -0.98 -0.97 -13.16
C SER A 237 0.18 -1.79 -13.69
N ARG A 238 0.06 -2.38 -14.88
CA ARG A 238 1.09 -3.23 -15.51
C ARG A 238 1.95 -2.47 -16.52
N SER A 239 1.80 -1.16 -16.65
CA SER A 239 2.61 -0.33 -17.54
C SER A 239 4.06 -0.26 -17.03
N GLU A 240 4.99 -0.82 -17.81
CA GLU A 240 6.42 -0.78 -17.48
C GLU A 240 6.98 0.64 -17.54
N GLU A 241 6.56 1.43 -18.54
CA GLU A 241 6.92 2.84 -18.68
C GLU A 241 6.54 3.65 -17.42
N ASN A 242 5.28 3.54 -16.98
CA ASN A 242 4.85 4.23 -15.76
C ASN A 242 5.51 3.66 -14.51
N GLY A 243 5.82 2.36 -14.48
CA GLY A 243 6.54 1.72 -13.37
C GLY A 243 7.95 2.28 -13.21
N ALA A 244 8.72 2.31 -14.30
CA ALA A 244 10.07 2.87 -14.34
C ALA A 244 10.06 4.38 -14.07
N GLY A 245 9.12 5.13 -14.66
CA GLY A 245 8.98 6.56 -14.43
C GLY A 245 8.60 6.90 -12.99
N LEU A 246 7.70 6.13 -12.38
CA LEU A 246 7.33 6.26 -10.96
C LEU A 246 8.53 5.95 -10.06
N TRP A 247 9.31 4.91 -10.37
CA TRP A 247 10.53 4.56 -9.63
C TRP A 247 11.50 5.73 -9.63
N LYS A 248 11.83 6.26 -10.82
CA LYS A 248 12.77 7.37 -10.96
C LYS A 248 12.29 8.63 -10.23
N MET A 249 11.01 8.97 -10.37
CA MET A 249 10.42 10.08 -9.61
C MET A 249 10.53 9.86 -8.10
N SER A 250 10.33 8.63 -7.62
CA SER A 250 10.39 8.33 -6.19
C SER A 250 11.82 8.48 -5.65
N GLU A 251 12.83 8.03 -6.40
CA GLU A 251 14.25 8.28 -6.12
C GLU A 251 14.56 9.78 -6.07
N ASP A 252 14.13 10.55 -7.07
CA ASP A 252 14.39 11.99 -7.15
C ASP A 252 13.75 12.76 -5.98
N LEU A 253 12.51 12.41 -5.61
CA LEU A 253 11.79 13.07 -4.52
C LEU A 253 12.30 12.67 -3.13
N THR A 254 12.95 11.52 -3.00
CA THR A 254 13.53 11.05 -1.72
C THR A 254 15.04 11.26 -1.65
N ASN A 255 15.64 11.80 -2.72
CA ASN A 255 17.08 11.95 -2.88
C ASN A 255 17.85 10.66 -2.55
N CYS A 256 17.34 9.52 -3.04
CA CYS A 256 17.99 8.22 -2.89
C CYS A 256 18.25 7.56 -4.25
N THR A 257 19.07 6.52 -4.25
CA THR A 257 19.23 5.62 -5.40
C THR A 257 18.96 4.21 -4.91
N PHE A 258 17.86 3.63 -5.35
CA PHE A 258 17.44 2.31 -4.91
C PHE A 258 17.98 1.26 -5.87
N GLU A 259 19.22 0.85 -5.63
CA GLU A 259 19.85 -0.24 -6.36
C GLU A 259 19.38 -1.59 -5.82
N VAL A 260 18.55 -2.27 -6.59
CA VAL A 260 18.16 -3.66 -6.31
C VAL A 260 19.26 -4.56 -6.89
N ASN A 261 20.28 -4.85 -6.09
CA ASN A 261 21.42 -5.68 -6.45
C ASN A 261 21.73 -6.71 -5.36
N LYS A 262 22.49 -7.75 -5.71
CA LYS A 262 22.97 -8.76 -4.74
C LYS A 262 23.98 -8.14 -3.78
#